data_AF-A0A026WRW8-F1
#
_entry.id   AF-A0A026WRW8-F1
#
_cell.length_a   1.000
_cell.length_b   1.000
_cell.length_c   1.000
_cell.angle_alpha   90.00
_cell.angle_beta   90.00
_cell.angle_gamma   90.00
#
_symmetry.space_group_name_H-M   'P 1'
#
loop_
_entity.id
_entity.type
_entity.pdbx_description
1 polymer ?
#
loop_
_entity_poly.entity_id
_entity_poly.type
_entity_poly.pdbx_seq_one_letter_code
_entity_poly.pdbx_strand_id
1 'polypeptide(L)'
;NFREHRIDGSSLPLLSEDHLTGPMGMKLGPALKLRAMLARKLGACTVCLHCAHCHQTPLPALSAVAAAAAATQQQQQQQQQQQQQQQQTPGRRPSSTGN
;
A
#
# COMPACT_ATOMS: atom_id res chain seq x y z
N ASN A 1 -24.97 -16.73 -24.56
CA ASN A 1 -24.12 -15.84 -25.36
C ASN A 1 -22.64 -16.27 -25.36
N PHE A 2 -21.84 -16.23 -24.28
CA PHE A 2 -20.42 -16.68 -24.33
C PHE A 2 -20.16 -18.06 -24.97
N ARG A 3 -20.96 -19.10 -24.64
CA ARG A 3 -20.83 -20.44 -25.25
C ARG A 3 -21.12 -20.46 -26.75
N GLU A 4 -22.03 -19.61 -27.20
CA GLU A 4 -22.46 -19.49 -28.60
C GLU A 4 -21.36 -18.84 -29.45
N HIS A 5 -20.70 -17.82 -28.91
CA HIS A 5 -19.52 -17.19 -29.51
C HIS A 5 -18.21 -17.94 -29.23
N ARG A 6 -18.28 -19.14 -28.64
CA ARG A 6 -17.14 -19.99 -28.25
C ARG A 6 -16.03 -19.25 -27.47
N ILE A 7 -16.45 -18.34 -26.59
CA ILE A 7 -15.54 -17.61 -25.72
C ILE A 7 -15.14 -18.50 -24.53
N ASP A 8 -13.84 -18.60 -24.32
CA ASP A 8 -13.20 -19.32 -23.22
C ASP A 8 -12.34 -18.38 -22.36
N GLY A 9 -11.68 -18.91 -21.33
CA GLY A 9 -10.84 -18.10 -20.44
C GLY A 9 -9.65 -17.42 -21.13
N SER A 10 -9.13 -18.03 -22.19
CA SER A 10 -7.96 -17.54 -22.93
C SER A 10 -8.29 -16.40 -23.89
N SER A 11 -9.52 -16.37 -24.41
CA SER A 11 -10.01 -15.33 -25.31
C SER A 11 -10.58 -14.10 -24.57
N LEU A 12 -10.97 -14.23 -23.30
CA LEU A 12 -11.51 -13.12 -22.49
C LEU A 12 -10.65 -11.83 -22.48
N PRO A 13 -9.31 -11.88 -22.37
CA PRO A 13 -8.47 -10.68 -22.41
C PRO A 13 -8.47 -9.96 -23.77
N LEU A 14 -8.81 -10.68 -24.85
CA LEU A 14 -8.80 -10.17 -26.22
C LEU A 14 -10.10 -9.45 -26.60
N LEU A 15 -11.16 -9.62 -25.80
CA LEU A 15 -12.45 -9.02 -26.09
C LEU A 15 -12.35 -7.51 -25.91
N SER A 16 -12.77 -6.75 -26.92
CA SER A 16 -12.94 -5.29 -26.86
C SER A 16 -14.31 -4.92 -26.26
N GLU A 17 -14.51 -3.66 -25.90
CA GLU A 17 -15.84 -3.17 -25.49
C GLU A 17 -16.85 -3.34 -26.63
N ASP A 18 -16.47 -2.90 -27.83
CA ASP A 18 -17.29 -3.01 -29.04
C ASP A 18 -17.73 -4.45 -29.31
N HIS A 19 -16.85 -5.42 -29.12
CA HIS A 19 -17.17 -6.83 -29.31
C HIS A 19 -18.21 -7.34 -28.28
N LEU A 20 -18.18 -6.81 -27.06
CA LEU A 20 -19.15 -7.14 -26.02
C LEU A 20 -20.51 -6.47 -26.31
N THR A 21 -20.52 -5.23 -26.77
CA THR A 21 -21.76 -4.47 -26.96
C THR A 21 -22.45 -4.71 -28.30
N GLY A 22 -21.69 -4.93 -29.38
CA GLY A 22 -22.22 -5.20 -30.71
C GLY A 22 -22.50 -6.69 -30.91
N PRO A 23 -21.49 -7.51 -31.25
CA PRO A 23 -21.64 -8.94 -31.53
C PRO A 23 -22.32 -9.75 -30.43
N MET A 24 -22.02 -9.48 -29.16
CA MET A 24 -22.61 -10.19 -28.02
C MET A 24 -23.85 -9.51 -27.43
N GLY A 25 -24.21 -8.31 -27.90
CA GLY A 25 -25.41 -7.58 -27.47
C GLY A 25 -25.44 -7.21 -25.98
N MET A 26 -24.29 -7.12 -25.31
CA MET A 26 -24.25 -6.69 -23.91
C MET A 26 -24.53 -5.20 -23.80
N LYS A 27 -25.24 -4.80 -22.76
CA LYS A 27 -25.35 -3.37 -22.42
C LYS A 27 -23.98 -2.83 -22.01
N LEU A 28 -23.72 -1.54 -22.30
CA LEU A 28 -22.45 -0.87 -22.01
C LEU A 28 -22.00 -1.04 -20.55
N GLY A 29 -22.90 -0.87 -19.58
CA GLY A 29 -22.59 -1.03 -18.16
C GLY A 29 -22.02 -2.42 -17.80
N PRO A 30 -22.76 -3.52 -18.06
CA PRO A 30 -22.25 -4.87 -17.88
C PRO A 30 -20.96 -5.18 -18.65
N ALA A 31 -20.81 -4.69 -19.88
CA ALA A 31 -19.60 -4.87 -20.68
C ALA A 31 -18.37 -4.23 -19.99
N LEU A 32 -18.50 -2.96 -19.59
CA LEU A 32 -17.46 -2.24 -18.85
C LEU A 32 -17.12 -2.90 -17.51
N LYS A 33 -18.12 -3.38 -16.78
CA LYS A 33 -17.92 -4.09 -15.51
C LYS A 33 -17.09 -5.37 -15.70
N LEU A 34 -17.37 -6.15 -16.75
CA LEU A 34 -16.61 -7.35 -17.07
C LEU A 34 -15.14 -7.00 -17.38
N ARG A 35 -14.91 -6.01 -18.25
CA ARG A 35 -13.56 -5.56 -18.60
C ARG A 35 -12.77 -5.14 -17.36
N ALA A 36 -13.39 -4.37 -16.46
CA ALA A 36 -12.75 -3.94 -15.22
C ALA A 36 -12.44 -5.11 -14.27
N MET A 37 -13.31 -6.14 -14.21
CA MET A 37 -13.03 -7.35 -13.42
C MET A 37 -11.87 -8.16 -13.99
N LEU A 38 -11.79 -8.30 -15.32
CA LEU A 38 -10.71 -9.01 -15.99
C LEU A 38 -9.38 -8.27 -15.81
N ALA A 39 -9.38 -6.95 -16.00
CA ALA A 39 -8.24 -6.07 -15.73
C ALA A 39 -7.65 -6.30 -14.32
N ARG A 40 -8.50 -6.38 -13.30
CA ARG A 40 -8.08 -6.67 -11.91
C ARG A 40 -7.54 -8.08 -11.73
N LYS A 41 -8.20 -9.08 -12.31
CA LYS A 41 -7.76 -10.50 -12.20
C LYS A 41 -6.45 -10.77 -12.93
N LEU A 42 -6.17 -10.05 -14.01
CA LEU A 42 -5.06 -10.30 -14.91
C LEU A 42 -3.84 -9.40 -14.65
N GLY A 43 -3.86 -8.50 -13.68
CA GLY A 43 -2.73 -7.59 -13.47
C GLY A 43 -2.68 -6.43 -14.48
N ALA A 44 -3.70 -6.23 -15.31
CA ALA A 44 -3.70 -5.27 -16.42
C ALA A 44 -4.60 -4.06 -16.11
N CYS A 45 -4.01 -2.99 -15.57
CA CYS A 45 -4.72 -1.72 -15.33
C CYS A 45 -4.98 -1.00 -16.67
N THR A 46 -6.24 -0.71 -17.02
CA THR A 46 -6.58 0.01 -18.26
C THR A 46 -6.18 1.50 -18.25
N VAL A 47 -5.89 2.06 -17.07
CA VAL A 47 -5.47 3.47 -16.89
C VAL A 47 -3.96 3.62 -16.96
N CYS A 48 -3.22 2.60 -16.55
CA CYS A 48 -1.82 2.75 -16.20
C CYS A 48 -0.89 1.69 -16.81
N LEU A 49 -1.44 0.83 -17.67
CA LEU A 49 -0.87 -0.27 -18.49
C LEU A 49 0.15 -1.21 -17.82
N HIS A 50 1.06 -0.74 -16.96
CA HIS A 50 1.96 -1.53 -16.12
C HIS A 50 2.43 -0.70 -14.92
N CYS A 51 1.67 -0.66 -13.82
CA CYS A 51 2.26 -0.21 -12.56
C CYS A 51 1.71 -1.00 -11.37
N ALA A 52 2.63 -1.47 -10.52
CA ALA A 52 2.35 -2.05 -9.21
C ALA A 52 1.52 -1.10 -8.32
N HIS A 53 1.55 0.21 -8.60
CA HIS A 53 0.76 1.24 -7.92
C HIS A 53 -0.76 0.97 -7.94
N CYS A 54 -1.31 0.41 -9.03
CA CYS A 54 -2.75 0.11 -9.14
C CYS A 54 -3.08 -1.37 -8.96
N HIS A 55 -2.07 -2.24 -8.87
CA HIS A 55 -2.20 -3.69 -8.67
C HIS A 55 -1.73 -4.17 -7.31
N GLN A 56 -1.46 -3.26 -6.38
CA GLN A 56 -1.43 -3.63 -4.98
C GLN A 56 -2.87 -4.02 -4.60
N THR A 57 -3.19 -5.29 -4.80
CA THR A 57 -4.17 -5.95 -3.94
C THR A 57 -3.71 -5.53 -2.53
N PRO A 58 -4.52 -4.79 -1.75
CA PRO A 58 -4.17 -4.60 -0.36
C PRO A 58 -4.26 -6.02 0.21
N LEU A 59 -3.13 -6.72 0.28
CA LEU A 59 -2.97 -7.85 1.16
C LEU A 59 -3.28 -7.25 2.53
N PRO A 60 -4.40 -7.61 3.20
CA PRO A 60 -4.67 -7.15 4.56
C PRO A 60 -3.72 -7.84 5.56
N ALA A 61 -2.48 -8.12 5.15
CA ALA A 61 -1.48 -8.91 5.85
C ALA A 61 -0.08 -8.25 5.86
N LEU A 62 0.14 -7.13 5.16
CA LEU A 62 1.41 -6.36 5.25
C LEU A 62 1.28 -5.03 6.01
N SER A 63 0.08 -4.59 6.39
CA SER A 63 -0.08 -3.45 7.29
C SER A 63 0.39 -3.74 8.73
N ALA A 64 0.58 -5.01 9.10
CA ALA A 64 1.08 -5.40 10.40
C ALA A 64 2.59 -5.14 10.60
N VAL A 65 3.39 -5.09 9.52
CA VAL A 65 4.84 -4.90 9.63
C VAL A 65 5.27 -3.43 9.60
N ALA A 66 4.48 -2.53 9.00
CA ALA A 66 4.76 -1.10 9.05
C ALA A 66 4.46 -0.47 10.43
N ALA A 67 3.50 -1.02 11.18
CA ALA A 67 3.16 -0.52 12.50
C ALA A 67 4.24 -0.81 13.57
N ALA A 68 5.05 -1.87 13.39
CA ALA A 68 6.10 -2.23 14.34
C ALA A 68 7.34 -1.32 14.28
N ALA A 69 7.61 -0.69 13.12
CA ALA A 69 8.78 0.17 12.94
C ALA A 69 8.62 1.56 13.56
N ALA A 70 7.39 2.09 13.63
CA ALA A 70 7.11 3.42 14.17
C ALA A 70 7.22 3.50 15.70
N ALA A 71 6.92 2.39 16.41
CA ALA A 71 6.93 2.37 17.89
C ALA A 71 8.35 2.43 18.50
N THR A 72 9.39 1.97 17.78
CA THR A 72 10.77 1.99 18.30
C THR A 72 11.42 3.38 18.22
N GLN A 73 11.09 4.20 17.22
CA GLN A 73 11.70 5.53 17.09
C GLN A 73 11.28 6.48 18.23
N GLN A 74 10.06 6.39 18.73
CA GLN A 74 9.58 7.30 19.78
C GLN A 74 10.20 7.00 21.15
N GLN A 75 10.58 5.74 21.43
CA GLN A 75 11.17 5.38 22.73
C GLN A 75 12.66 5.74 22.82
N GLN A 76 13.39 5.78 21.70
CA GLN A 76 14.82 6.12 21.71
C GLN A 76 15.07 7.62 21.92
N GLN A 77 14.13 8.50 21.54
CA GLN A 77 14.29 9.94 21.72
C GLN A 77 14.09 10.39 23.18
N GLN A 78 13.32 9.65 23.99
CA GLN A 78 13.07 10.01 25.39
C GLN A 78 14.28 9.70 26.30
N GLN A 79 15.14 8.74 25.93
CA GLN A 79 16.28 8.36 26.76
C GLN A 79 17.48 9.33 26.65
N GLN A 80 17.59 10.11 25.56
CA GLN A 80 18.65 11.12 25.41
C GLN A 80 18.43 12.37 26.28
N GLN A 81 17.20 12.73 26.66
CA GLN A 81 16.96 13.92 27.48
C GLN A 81 17.38 13.73 28.95
N GLN A 82 17.38 12.51 29.50
CA GLN A 82 17.78 12.29 30.89
C GLN A 82 19.30 12.37 31.13
N GLN A 83 20.14 12.17 30.11
CA GLN A 83 21.60 12.26 30.29
C GLN A 83 22.13 13.70 30.35
N GLN A 84 21.40 14.70 29.84
CA GLN A 84 21.87 16.09 29.88
C GLN A 84 21.70 16.75 31.25
N GLN A 85 20.87 16.20 32.15
CA GLN A 85 20.57 16.85 33.44
C GLN A 85 21.55 16.46 34.57
N GLN A 86 22.42 15.46 34.38
CA GLN A 86 23.40 15.04 35.40
C GLN A 86 24.76 15.77 35.33
N GLN A 87 24.98 16.63 34.33
CA GLN A 87 26.24 17.38 34.18
C GLN A 87 26.26 18.72 34.95
N GLN A 88 25.16 19.09 35.63
CA GLN A 88 25.12 20.27 36.50
C GLN A 88 25.31 19.86 37.97
N THR A 89 26.45 19.26 38.28
CA THR A 89 26.94 19.17 39.66
C THR A 89 27.84 20.38 39.93
N PRO A 90 27.46 21.32 40.82
CA PRO A 90 28.38 22.36 41.29
C PRO A 90 29.38 21.71 42.26
N GLY A 91 30.47 21.20 41.72
CA GLY A 91 31.58 20.64 42.48
C GLY A 91 32.56 21.72 42.96
N ARG A 92 32.55 21.94 44.28
CA ARG A 92 33.63 22.42 45.18
C ARG A 92 33.93 23.92 45.31
N ARG A 93 33.91 24.36 46.58
CA ARG A 93 35.15 24.75 47.28
C ARG A 93 35.02 24.60 48.81
N PRO A 94 35.84 23.77 49.48
CA PRO A 94 36.08 23.91 50.91
C PRO A 94 37.21 24.92 51.12
N SER A 95 36.99 25.91 52.00
CA SER A 95 38.04 26.83 52.50
C SER A 95 37.65 27.06 53.98
N SER A 96 38.19 26.38 54.99
CA SER A 96 39.56 26.44 55.55
C SER A 96 40.03 27.86 55.85
N THR A 97 39.83 28.30 57.11
CA THR A 97 40.62 29.20 58.00
C THR A 97 39.61 29.95 58.90
N GLY A 98 39.67 30.00 60.23
CA GLY A 98 40.79 29.87 61.15
C GLY A 98 41.11 31.23 61.78
N ASN A 99 40.31 31.67 62.77
CA ASN A 99 40.63 32.50 63.95
C ASN A 99 39.34 32.97 64.65
#